data_AF-A0A285N2C3-F1
#
_entry.id   AF-A0A285N2C3-F1
#
_cell.length_a   1.000
_cell.length_b   1.000
_cell.length_c   1.000
_cell.angle_alpha   90.00
_cell.angle_beta   90.00
_cell.angle_gamma   90.00
#
_symmetry.space_group_name_H-M   'P 1'
#
loop_
_entity.id
_entity.type
_entity.pdbx_description
1 polymer ?
#
loop_
_entity_poly.entity_id
_entity_poly.type
_entity_poly.pdbx_seq_one_letter_code
_entity_poly.pdbx_strand_id
1 'polypeptide(L)'
;MNKRFKLLFFIPVIFLFSCIDYESLDTDELEILYRKNKNPEVLPYLCEKYYKKFQEEYLKENYIKNFKNEYKLKTIKYCRLSYEKTGDISSAKILERLYLSNYVNFHKDFLYFLYWAVKAGDTEVIDTFLKNDSKIFATLEHTDALLDYLTKDMKNLLDEEVIHRFEVVKFMLQEYIKNLKGIKNSWLFFTNKEYILEYFRELEKAFDQLIKDMRKNSYIIKEVRENFSQFKSSASKSSRARTYLKIIENLKALIRINIDDFYIFLGRKESLSKEISTAMNIQEQDKVILDELSPIIKRFIEEKNRYLQKYNKIFKEVR
;
A
#
# COMPACT_ATOMS: atom_id res chain seq x y z
N MET A 1 -46.91 -59.78 49.55
CA MET A 1 -46.00 -58.98 50.41
C MET A 1 -44.61 -58.92 49.77
N ASN A 2 -44.01 -57.73 49.81
CA ASN A 2 -42.62 -57.35 49.48
C ASN A 2 -42.14 -57.68 48.05
N LYS A 3 -42.32 -56.79 47.06
CA LYS A 3 -41.58 -55.53 46.85
C LYS A 3 -40.09 -55.63 47.20
N ARG A 4 -39.24 -55.88 46.20
CA ARG A 4 -37.85 -55.41 46.17
C ARG A 4 -37.61 -54.68 44.86
N PHE A 5 -37.92 -53.39 44.92
CA PHE A 5 -37.34 -52.34 44.09
C PHE A 5 -35.81 -52.37 44.30
N LYS A 6 -35.03 -52.51 43.23
CA LYS A 6 -33.66 -51.98 43.22
C LYS A 6 -33.39 -51.32 41.87
N LEU A 7 -33.39 -50.00 41.97
CA LEU A 7 -32.91 -48.99 41.04
C LEU A 7 -32.00 -49.52 39.93
N LEU A 8 -32.48 -49.41 38.69
CA LEU A 8 -31.64 -49.13 37.54
C LEU A 8 -30.96 -47.79 37.80
N PHE A 9 -29.69 -47.83 38.21
CA PHE A 9 -28.83 -46.66 38.20
C PHE A 9 -28.45 -46.38 36.74
N PHE A 10 -29.36 -45.74 35.99
CA PHE A 10 -28.96 -44.96 34.83
C PHE A 10 -28.11 -43.81 35.38
N ILE A 11 -26.79 -43.99 35.39
CA ILE A 11 -25.89 -42.84 35.38
C ILE A 11 -26.12 -42.21 33.99
N PRO A 12 -26.67 -40.99 33.88
CA PRO A 12 -26.58 -40.28 32.63
C PRO A 12 -25.12 -39.87 32.51
N VAL A 13 -24.32 -40.65 31.76
CA VAL A 13 -23.00 -40.26 31.24
C VAL A 13 -23.21 -39.21 30.13
N ILE A 14 -24.02 -38.19 30.43
CA ILE A 14 -24.48 -37.14 29.51
C ILE A 14 -24.24 -35.73 30.11
N PHE A 15 -23.66 -35.62 31.33
CA PHE A 15 -23.46 -34.33 32.00
C PHE A 15 -22.01 -33.99 32.41
N LEU A 16 -20.99 -34.46 31.66
CA LEU A 16 -19.59 -34.03 31.88
C LEU A 16 -18.89 -33.54 30.60
N PHE A 17 -19.64 -33.02 29.62
CA PHE A 17 -19.09 -31.99 28.75
C PHE A 17 -19.32 -30.64 29.45
N SER A 18 -18.50 -30.36 30.47
CA SER A 18 -18.35 -28.98 30.92
C SER A 18 -17.88 -28.17 29.71
N CYS A 19 -18.76 -27.35 29.15
CA CYS A 19 -18.36 -26.30 28.22
C CYS A 19 -17.35 -25.45 28.98
N ILE A 20 -16.06 -25.57 28.64
CA ILE A 20 -15.04 -24.74 29.26
C ILE A 20 -15.32 -23.31 28.80
N ASP A 21 -15.54 -22.41 29.75
CA ASP A 21 -15.68 -20.99 29.46
C ASP A 21 -14.30 -20.42 29.09
N TYR A 22 -13.99 -20.43 27.80
CA TYR A 22 -12.73 -19.90 27.28
C TYR A 22 -12.62 -18.37 27.43
N GLU A 23 -13.75 -17.66 27.54
CA GLU A 23 -13.76 -16.21 27.68
C GLU A 23 -13.25 -15.77 29.05
N SER A 24 -13.47 -16.57 30.10
CA SER A 24 -13.01 -16.25 31.46
C SER A 24 -11.51 -16.49 31.67
N LEU A 25 -10.88 -17.38 30.89
CA LEU A 25 -9.49 -17.80 31.09
C LEU A 25 -8.48 -16.80 30.55
N ASP A 26 -7.37 -16.55 31.25
CA ASP A 26 -6.33 -15.64 30.75
C ASP A 26 -5.48 -16.24 29.61
N THR A 27 -4.54 -15.48 29.05
CA THR A 27 -3.72 -15.95 27.92
C THR A 27 -2.84 -17.15 28.27
N ASP A 28 -2.35 -17.23 29.50
CA ASP A 28 -1.40 -18.26 29.92
C ASP A 28 -2.16 -19.57 30.17
N GLU A 29 -3.33 -19.48 30.81
CA GLU A 29 -4.26 -20.60 31.00
C GLU A 29 -4.72 -21.18 29.66
N LEU A 30 -5.17 -20.34 28.73
CA LEU A 30 -5.57 -20.76 27.40
C LEU A 30 -4.40 -21.37 26.61
N GLU A 31 -3.18 -20.82 26.74
CA GLU A 31 -2.01 -21.34 26.04
C GLU A 31 -1.58 -22.71 26.58
N ILE A 32 -1.63 -22.89 27.90
CA ILE A 32 -1.43 -24.19 28.55
C ILE A 32 -2.48 -25.19 28.05
N LEU A 33 -3.75 -24.78 27.99
CA LEU A 33 -4.84 -25.64 27.56
C LEU A 33 -4.67 -26.08 26.10
N TYR A 34 -4.33 -25.15 25.20
CA TYR A 34 -4.03 -25.48 23.82
C TYR A 34 -2.78 -26.36 23.69
N ARG A 35 -1.73 -26.12 24.47
CA ARG A 35 -0.51 -26.94 24.43
C ARG A 35 -0.78 -28.38 24.87
N LYS A 36 -1.62 -28.58 25.89
CA LYS A 36 -1.98 -29.90 26.43
C LYS A 36 -2.95 -30.66 25.52
N ASN A 37 -4.01 -30.00 25.08
CA ASN A 37 -5.14 -30.70 24.44
C ASN A 37 -5.18 -30.51 22.92
N LYS A 38 -4.42 -29.55 22.38
CA LYS A 38 -4.41 -29.18 20.95
C LYS A 38 -5.81 -28.87 20.39
N ASN A 39 -6.79 -28.54 21.24
CA ASN A 39 -8.15 -28.23 20.82
C ASN A 39 -8.15 -26.94 19.96
N PRO A 40 -8.52 -26.99 18.67
CA PRO A 40 -8.56 -25.82 17.81
C PRO A 40 -9.55 -24.74 18.29
N GLU A 41 -10.60 -25.10 19.01
CA GLU A 41 -11.62 -24.16 19.51
C GLU A 41 -11.06 -23.11 20.49
N VAL A 42 -9.90 -23.38 21.10
CA VAL A 42 -9.20 -22.45 22.01
C VAL A 42 -8.51 -21.31 21.24
N LEU A 43 -8.18 -21.54 19.96
CA LEU A 43 -7.33 -20.63 19.18
C LEU A 43 -7.94 -19.25 18.89
N PRO A 44 -9.24 -19.12 18.57
CA PRO A 44 -9.87 -17.81 18.41
C PRO A 44 -9.76 -16.95 19.68
N TYR A 45 -10.04 -17.54 20.85
CA TYR A 45 -9.95 -16.84 22.14
C TYR A 45 -8.50 -16.43 22.45
N LEU A 46 -7.53 -17.30 22.19
CA LEU A 46 -6.10 -16.96 22.32
C LEU A 46 -5.70 -15.80 21.41
N CYS A 47 -6.12 -15.83 20.15
CA CYS A 47 -5.87 -14.78 19.18
C CYS A 47 -6.39 -13.43 19.68
N GLU A 48 -7.66 -13.39 20.11
CA GLU A 48 -8.30 -12.16 20.57
C GLU A 48 -7.63 -11.61 21.84
N LYS A 49 -7.37 -12.45 22.84
CA LYS A 49 -6.73 -12.00 24.09
C LYS A 49 -5.31 -11.49 23.87
N TYR A 50 -4.53 -12.13 23.00
CA TYR A 50 -3.21 -11.62 22.66
C TYR A 50 -3.26 -10.32 21.85
N TYR A 51 -4.25 -10.17 20.95
CA TYR A 51 -4.46 -8.91 20.23
C TYR A 51 -4.82 -7.77 21.18
N LYS A 52 -5.70 -8.01 22.15
CA LYS A 52 -6.06 -7.02 23.17
C LYS A 52 -4.84 -6.59 24.00
N LYS A 53 -4.04 -7.54 24.49
CA LYS A 53 -2.77 -7.24 25.19
C LYS A 53 -1.81 -6.43 24.33
N PHE A 54 -1.71 -6.75 23.03
CA PHE A 54 -0.90 -5.98 22.08
C PHE A 54 -1.40 -4.53 21.95
N GLN A 55 -2.72 -4.31 21.82
CA GLN A 55 -3.30 -2.96 21.74
C GLN A 55 -3.07 -2.16 23.02
N GLU A 56 -3.25 -2.78 24.19
CA GLU A 56 -3.00 -2.15 25.50
C GLU A 56 -1.55 -1.72 25.68
N GLU A 57 -0.59 -2.52 25.20
CA GLU A 57 0.84 -2.16 25.23
C GLU A 57 1.18 -1.09 24.18
N TYR A 58 0.59 -1.15 22.99
CA TYR A 58 0.82 -0.18 21.91
C TYR A 58 0.49 1.27 22.33
N LEU A 59 -0.52 1.44 23.18
CA LEU A 59 -0.97 2.75 23.67
C LEU A 59 -0.07 3.36 24.76
N LYS A 60 0.95 2.65 25.26
CA LYS A 60 1.86 3.17 26.29
C LYS A 60 3.00 3.99 25.67
N GLU A 61 3.27 5.19 26.19
CA GLU A 61 4.24 6.17 25.62
C GLU A 61 5.66 5.63 25.35
N ASN A 62 6.09 4.59 26.07
CA ASN A 62 7.42 3.98 25.91
C ASN A 62 7.47 2.86 24.85
N TYR A 63 6.34 2.49 24.24
CA TYR A 63 6.24 1.40 23.28
C TYR A 63 7.05 1.65 22.00
N ILE A 64 7.12 2.91 21.53
CA ILE A 64 7.90 3.29 20.35
C ILE A 64 9.41 3.10 20.57
N LYS A 65 9.89 3.14 21.83
CA LYS A 65 11.31 3.03 22.16
C LYS A 65 11.75 1.64 22.63
N ASN A 66 10.84 0.84 23.21
CA ASN A 66 11.15 -0.48 23.76
C ASN A 66 10.32 -1.56 23.07
N PHE A 67 10.91 -2.17 22.05
CA PHE A 67 10.37 -3.21 21.17
C PHE A 67 10.04 -4.52 21.92
N LYS A 68 9.08 -4.54 22.86
CA LYS A 68 8.53 -5.80 23.41
C LYS A 68 7.56 -6.42 22.39
N ASN A 69 8.17 -6.92 21.31
CA ASN A 69 7.57 -7.55 20.12
C ASN A 69 6.83 -8.87 20.43
N GLU A 70 6.89 -9.36 21.68
CA GLU A 70 6.37 -10.68 22.04
C GLU A 70 4.87 -10.80 21.80
N TYR A 71 4.06 -9.83 22.25
CA TYR A 71 2.61 -9.90 22.04
C TYR A 71 2.23 -9.78 20.57
N LYS A 72 2.92 -8.93 19.79
CA LYS A 72 2.72 -8.87 18.33
C LYS A 72 2.98 -10.24 17.69
N LEU A 73 4.11 -10.88 18.02
CA LEU A 73 4.47 -12.19 17.49
C LEU A 73 3.48 -13.29 17.92
N LYS A 74 3.03 -13.27 19.17
CA LYS A 74 2.03 -14.21 19.67
C LYS A 74 0.66 -14.01 19.02
N THR A 75 0.22 -12.76 18.81
CA THR A 75 -0.98 -12.45 18.04
C THR A 75 -0.86 -13.00 16.62
N ILE A 76 0.23 -12.70 15.91
CA ILE A 76 0.46 -13.22 14.55
C ILE A 76 0.37 -14.75 14.53
N LYS A 77 1.07 -15.42 15.45
CA LYS A 77 1.10 -16.88 15.55
C LYS A 77 -0.28 -17.47 15.81
N TYR A 78 -0.98 -17.03 16.84
CA TYR A 78 -2.22 -17.66 17.30
C TYR A 78 -3.41 -17.32 16.41
N CYS A 79 -3.49 -16.10 15.87
CA CYS A 79 -4.53 -15.77 14.89
C CYS A 79 -4.35 -16.52 13.58
N ARG A 80 -3.10 -16.69 13.11
CA ARG A 80 -2.83 -17.48 11.90
C ARG A 80 -3.20 -18.93 12.10
N LEU A 81 -2.77 -19.52 13.21
CA LEU A 81 -3.12 -20.90 13.58
C LEU A 81 -4.64 -21.08 13.73
N SER A 82 -5.33 -20.12 14.34
CA SER A 82 -6.79 -20.11 14.46
C SER A 82 -7.44 -20.23 13.08
N TYR A 83 -7.14 -19.30 12.17
CA TYR A 83 -7.69 -19.32 10.82
C TYR A 83 -7.36 -20.62 10.07
N GLU A 84 -6.11 -21.06 10.10
CA GLU A 84 -5.68 -22.29 9.40
C GLU A 84 -6.36 -23.56 9.92
N LYS A 85 -6.74 -23.60 11.21
CA LYS A 85 -7.32 -24.80 11.84
C LYS A 85 -8.83 -24.78 11.93
N THR A 86 -9.45 -23.62 12.00
CA THR A 86 -10.90 -23.47 12.25
C THR A 86 -11.62 -22.69 11.15
N GLY A 87 -10.89 -21.99 10.27
CA GLY A 87 -11.48 -21.06 9.30
C GLY A 87 -12.05 -19.80 9.95
N ASP A 88 -11.68 -19.48 11.20
CA ASP A 88 -12.23 -18.31 11.91
C ASP A 88 -11.87 -16.97 11.22
N ILE A 89 -12.87 -16.38 10.58
CA ILE A 89 -12.77 -15.10 9.86
C ILE A 89 -12.38 -13.96 10.81
N SER A 90 -12.79 -14.01 12.07
CA SER A 90 -12.47 -12.96 13.06
C SER A 90 -10.95 -12.88 13.31
N SER A 91 -10.29 -14.04 13.40
CA SER A 91 -8.83 -14.13 13.50
C SER A 91 -8.13 -13.57 12.26
N ALA A 92 -8.65 -13.83 11.06
CA ALA A 92 -8.13 -13.22 9.83
C ALA A 92 -8.31 -11.69 9.85
N LYS A 93 -9.44 -11.19 10.33
CA LYS A 93 -9.72 -9.75 10.45
C LYS A 93 -8.79 -9.06 11.44
N ILE A 94 -8.42 -9.73 12.53
CA ILE A 94 -7.42 -9.22 13.48
C ILE A 94 -6.06 -9.07 12.78
N LEU A 95 -5.65 -10.07 11.99
CA LEU A 95 -4.38 -10.02 11.26
C LEU A 95 -4.40 -8.94 10.18
N GLU A 96 -5.46 -8.82 9.40
CA GLU A 96 -5.66 -7.75 8.44
C GLU A 96 -5.43 -6.37 9.10
N ARG A 97 -6.11 -6.10 10.22
CA ARG A 97 -5.95 -4.83 10.96
C ARG A 97 -4.53 -4.63 11.50
N LEU A 98 -3.92 -5.69 12.03
CA LEU A 98 -2.56 -5.65 12.56
C LEU A 98 -1.54 -5.32 11.47
N TYR A 99 -1.68 -5.90 10.28
CA TYR A 99 -0.79 -5.61 9.16
C TYR A 99 -1.07 -4.23 8.56
N LEU A 100 -2.34 -3.81 8.47
CA LEU A 100 -2.71 -2.44 8.09
C LEU A 100 -2.15 -1.38 9.04
N SER A 101 -2.03 -1.63 10.34
CA SER A 101 -1.45 -0.65 11.27
C SER A 101 0.08 -0.60 11.21
N ASN A 102 0.73 -1.62 10.64
CA ASN A 102 2.19 -1.77 10.65
C ASN A 102 2.84 -1.52 9.30
N TYR A 103 2.07 -1.58 8.21
CA TYR A 103 2.62 -1.50 6.86
C TYR A 103 3.54 -0.29 6.68
N VAL A 104 3.17 0.89 7.20
CA VAL A 104 3.97 2.16 7.17
C VAL A 104 5.45 1.95 7.54
N ASN A 105 5.75 0.99 8.42
CA ASN A 105 7.11 0.71 8.88
C ASN A 105 7.81 -0.42 8.11
N PHE A 106 7.06 -1.28 7.40
CA PHE A 106 7.57 -2.45 6.68
C PHE A 106 6.74 -2.72 5.42
N HIS A 107 7.27 -2.39 4.23
CA HIS A 107 6.54 -2.56 2.95
C HIS A 107 5.96 -3.97 2.73
N LYS A 108 6.64 -5.02 3.24
CA LYS A 108 6.15 -6.40 3.18
C LYS A 108 4.81 -6.61 3.90
N ASP A 109 4.54 -5.86 4.97
CA ASP A 109 3.33 -6.03 5.78
C ASP A 109 2.07 -5.64 4.98
N PHE A 110 2.20 -4.90 3.87
CA PHE A 110 1.06 -4.63 2.98
C PHE A 110 0.61 -5.86 2.18
N LEU A 111 1.55 -6.73 1.76
CA LEU A 111 1.18 -8.02 1.15
C LEU A 111 0.42 -8.87 2.16
N TYR A 112 0.88 -8.91 3.40
CA TYR A 112 0.17 -9.61 4.47
C TYR A 112 -1.20 -8.99 4.76
N PHE A 113 -1.33 -7.66 4.74
CA PHE A 113 -2.62 -6.99 4.84
C PHE A 113 -3.58 -7.44 3.74
N LEU A 114 -3.16 -7.38 2.46
CA LEU A 114 -4.00 -7.84 1.34
C LEU A 114 -4.34 -9.32 1.46
N TYR A 115 -3.37 -10.16 1.83
CA TYR A 115 -3.58 -11.59 2.05
C TYR A 115 -4.66 -11.83 3.10
N TRP A 116 -4.54 -11.20 4.26
CA TRP A 116 -5.51 -11.38 5.34
C TRP A 116 -6.86 -10.74 5.04
N ALA A 117 -6.92 -9.66 4.24
CA ALA A 117 -8.17 -9.12 3.73
C ALA A 117 -8.90 -10.14 2.83
N VAL A 118 -8.18 -10.86 1.96
CA VAL A 118 -8.76 -11.96 1.16
C VAL A 118 -9.26 -13.08 2.07
N LYS A 119 -8.45 -13.50 3.05
CA LYS A 119 -8.82 -14.55 4.01
C LYS A 119 -10.03 -14.18 4.87
N ALA A 120 -10.17 -12.89 5.18
CA ALA A 120 -11.31 -12.34 5.91
C ALA A 120 -12.54 -12.08 5.03
N GLY A 121 -12.44 -12.27 3.70
CA GLY A 121 -13.52 -11.97 2.78
C GLY A 121 -13.83 -10.48 2.62
N ASP A 122 -12.87 -9.59 2.92
CA ASP A 122 -13.06 -8.14 2.77
C ASP A 122 -12.93 -7.72 1.30
N THR A 123 -14.07 -7.80 0.61
CA THR A 123 -14.14 -7.41 -0.80
C THR A 123 -13.97 -5.91 -1.01
N GLU A 124 -14.30 -5.07 -0.03
CA GLU A 124 -14.17 -3.62 -0.16
C GLU A 124 -12.70 -3.19 -0.19
N VAL A 125 -11.88 -3.82 0.66
CA VAL A 125 -10.43 -3.63 0.66
C VAL A 125 -9.83 -3.99 -0.70
N ILE A 126 -10.14 -5.18 -1.20
CA ILE A 126 -9.62 -5.67 -2.48
C ILE A 126 -10.12 -4.81 -3.65
N ASP A 127 -11.40 -4.45 -3.67
CA ASP A 127 -11.95 -3.61 -4.74
C ASP A 127 -11.33 -2.21 -4.76
N THR A 128 -11.10 -1.62 -3.59
CA THR A 128 -10.43 -0.31 -3.48
C THR A 128 -9.00 -0.41 -4.00
N PHE A 129 -8.24 -1.42 -3.59
CA PHE A 129 -6.90 -1.69 -4.10
C PHE A 129 -6.89 -1.82 -5.64
N LEU A 130 -7.80 -2.63 -6.17
CA LEU A 130 -7.89 -2.87 -7.61
C LEU A 130 -8.34 -1.65 -8.41
N LYS A 131 -9.29 -0.85 -7.92
CA LYS A 131 -9.92 0.22 -8.70
C LYS A 131 -9.30 1.59 -8.46
N ASN A 132 -9.00 1.91 -7.21
CA ASN A 132 -8.54 3.24 -6.81
C ASN A 132 -7.02 3.32 -6.85
N ASP A 133 -6.34 2.37 -6.18
CA ASP A 133 -4.88 2.42 -6.10
C ASP A 133 -4.27 2.20 -7.49
N SER A 134 -4.82 1.31 -8.32
CA SER A 134 -4.36 1.12 -9.70
C SER A 134 -4.45 2.39 -10.55
N LYS A 135 -5.46 3.23 -10.30
CA LYS A 135 -5.62 4.53 -10.97
C LYS A 135 -4.60 5.55 -10.50
N ILE A 136 -4.31 5.59 -9.19
CA ILE A 136 -3.23 6.42 -8.63
C ILE A 136 -1.90 6.02 -9.24
N PHE A 137 -1.59 4.72 -9.31
CA PHE A 137 -0.35 4.21 -9.90
C PHE A 137 -0.21 4.52 -11.38
N ALA A 138 -1.28 4.32 -12.16
CA ALA A 138 -1.27 4.70 -13.57
C ALA A 138 -1.00 6.21 -13.76
N THR A 139 -1.48 7.04 -12.82
CA THR A 139 -1.27 8.49 -12.84
C THR A 139 0.19 8.82 -12.55
N LEU A 140 0.78 8.21 -11.53
CA LEU A 140 2.20 8.42 -11.19
C LEU A 140 3.12 7.98 -12.33
N GLU A 141 2.94 6.76 -12.86
CA GLU A 141 3.75 6.23 -13.96
C GLU A 141 3.64 7.08 -15.23
N HIS A 142 2.43 7.50 -15.60
CA HIS A 142 2.27 8.36 -16.77
C HIS A 142 2.84 9.76 -16.52
N THR A 143 2.85 10.25 -15.27
CA THR A 143 3.46 11.53 -14.92
C THR A 143 4.98 11.48 -15.05
N ASP A 144 5.66 10.40 -14.64
CA ASP A 144 7.11 10.24 -14.87
C ASP A 144 7.45 10.31 -16.38
N ALA A 145 6.68 9.60 -17.22
CA ALA A 145 6.84 9.67 -18.68
C ALA A 145 6.56 11.08 -19.26
N LEU A 146 5.60 11.80 -18.70
CA LEU A 146 5.27 13.18 -19.09
C LEU A 146 6.40 14.16 -18.72
N LEU A 147 7.02 13.98 -17.55
CA LEU A 147 8.18 14.77 -17.14
C LEU A 147 9.41 14.48 -18.03
N ASP A 148 9.59 13.23 -18.47
CA ASP A 148 10.61 12.90 -19.45
C ASP A 148 10.33 13.57 -20.80
N TYR A 149 9.07 13.61 -21.27
CA TYR A 149 8.69 14.38 -22.46
C TYR A 149 8.99 15.89 -22.30
N LEU A 150 8.73 16.46 -21.13
CA LEU A 150 9.05 17.86 -20.84
C LEU A 150 10.56 18.09 -21.00
N THR A 151 11.39 17.25 -20.40
CA THR A 151 12.84 17.52 -20.31
C THR A 151 13.66 17.08 -21.52
N LYS A 152 13.15 16.17 -22.36
CA LYS A 152 13.91 15.57 -23.46
C LYS A 152 14.22 16.55 -24.60
N ASP A 153 15.50 16.66 -24.97
CA ASP A 153 16.01 17.40 -26.14
C ASP A 153 15.57 18.88 -26.22
N MET A 154 15.18 19.48 -25.08
CA MET A 154 14.62 20.83 -25.02
C MET A 154 15.54 21.90 -25.65
N LYS A 155 16.85 21.68 -25.62
CA LYS A 155 17.87 22.55 -26.23
C LYS A 155 17.74 22.76 -27.74
N ASN A 156 17.06 21.85 -28.45
CA ASN A 156 16.95 21.87 -29.90
C ASN A 156 15.58 22.32 -30.41
N LEU A 157 14.68 22.72 -29.51
CA LEU A 157 13.31 23.11 -29.85
C LEU A 157 13.20 24.58 -30.18
N LEU A 158 12.23 24.95 -31.02
CA LEU A 158 11.79 26.32 -31.21
C LEU A 158 11.11 26.86 -29.93
N ASP A 159 11.00 28.18 -29.82
CA ASP A 159 10.44 28.83 -28.63
C ASP A 159 8.95 28.45 -28.43
N GLU A 160 8.19 28.40 -29.53
CA GLU A 160 6.79 27.99 -29.56
C GLU A 160 6.63 26.53 -29.14
N GLU A 161 7.55 25.66 -29.56
CA GLU A 161 7.53 24.24 -29.19
C GLU A 161 7.81 24.07 -27.69
N VAL A 162 8.72 24.86 -27.11
CA VAL A 162 8.96 24.84 -25.66
C VAL A 162 7.69 25.24 -24.91
N ILE A 163 7.07 26.36 -25.28
CA ILE A 163 5.82 26.83 -24.66
C ILE A 163 4.74 25.75 -24.76
N HIS A 164 4.55 25.18 -25.96
CA HIS A 164 3.56 24.14 -26.20
C HIS A 164 3.77 22.91 -25.29
N ARG A 165 5.01 22.43 -25.11
CA ARG A 165 5.27 21.31 -24.19
C ARG A 165 4.81 21.59 -22.76
N PHE A 166 5.08 22.79 -22.25
CA PHE A 166 4.63 23.18 -20.91
C PHE A 166 3.09 23.26 -20.83
N GLU A 167 2.42 23.71 -21.89
CA GLU A 167 0.95 23.72 -21.98
C GLU A 167 0.37 22.30 -21.97
N VAL A 168 0.95 21.37 -22.74
CA VAL A 168 0.56 19.95 -22.74
C VAL A 168 0.71 19.35 -21.34
N VAL A 169 1.86 19.56 -20.69
CA VAL A 169 2.10 19.02 -19.34
C VAL A 169 1.12 19.62 -18.33
N LYS A 170 0.87 20.92 -18.38
CA LYS A 170 -0.12 21.58 -17.52
C LYS A 170 -1.52 20.99 -17.71
N PHE A 171 -1.96 20.80 -18.95
CA PHE A 171 -3.26 20.19 -19.24
C PHE A 171 -3.37 18.78 -18.64
N MET A 172 -2.33 17.96 -18.79
CA MET A 172 -2.31 16.62 -18.20
C MET A 172 -2.35 16.64 -16.66
N LEU A 173 -1.66 17.58 -16.01
CA LEU A 173 -1.75 17.76 -14.56
C LEU A 173 -3.18 18.10 -14.11
N GLN A 174 -3.90 18.93 -14.86
CA GLN A 174 -5.31 19.25 -14.57
C GLN A 174 -6.20 18.01 -14.65
N GLU A 175 -5.99 17.17 -15.67
CA GLU A 175 -6.70 15.89 -15.80
C GLU A 175 -6.37 14.94 -14.63
N TYR A 176 -5.12 14.88 -14.17
CA TYR A 176 -4.76 14.08 -13.00
C TYR A 176 -5.39 14.60 -11.71
N ILE A 177 -5.34 15.91 -11.47
CA ILE A 177 -5.98 16.57 -10.31
C ILE A 177 -7.47 16.24 -10.26
N LYS A 178 -8.17 16.34 -11.41
CA LYS A 178 -9.59 15.98 -11.53
C LYS A 178 -9.81 14.50 -11.22
N ASN A 179 -8.96 13.63 -11.76
CA ASN A 179 -9.05 12.20 -11.56
C ASN A 179 -8.81 11.76 -10.12
N LEU A 180 -7.83 12.34 -9.44
CA LEU A 180 -7.47 12.07 -8.04
C LEU A 180 -8.53 12.59 -7.07
N LYS A 181 -9.11 13.78 -7.30
CA LYS A 181 -10.22 14.30 -6.49
C LYS A 181 -11.43 13.36 -6.45
N GLY A 182 -11.67 12.61 -7.52
CA GLY A 182 -12.77 11.65 -7.60
C GLY A 182 -12.54 10.36 -6.80
N ILE A 183 -11.34 10.13 -6.27
CA ILE A 183 -11.00 8.93 -5.50
C ILE A 183 -11.31 9.18 -4.03
N LYS A 184 -12.20 8.36 -3.47
CA LYS A 184 -12.62 8.47 -2.06
C LYS A 184 -11.54 7.93 -1.12
N ASN A 185 -11.12 6.68 -1.33
CA ASN A 185 -10.20 5.94 -0.45
C ASN A 185 -9.05 5.30 -1.26
N SER A 186 -7.91 5.04 -0.61
CA SER A 186 -6.73 4.35 -1.16
C SER A 186 -6.07 3.54 -0.05
N TRP A 187 -5.53 2.36 -0.36
CA TRP A 187 -4.84 1.50 0.63
C TRP A 187 -3.32 1.51 0.49
N LEU A 188 -2.79 1.69 -0.72
CA LEU A 188 -1.36 1.83 -0.98
C LEU A 188 -0.77 3.16 -0.44
N PHE A 189 0.47 3.04 0.05
CA PHE A 189 1.21 3.84 1.03
C PHE A 189 1.56 5.32 0.80
N PHE A 190 1.96 5.96 1.93
CA PHE A 190 2.66 7.24 2.24
C PHE A 190 2.22 8.51 1.52
N THR A 191 2.00 8.43 0.22
CA THR A 191 1.32 9.47 -0.51
C THR A 191 -0.16 9.42 -0.16
N ASN A 192 -0.48 10.05 0.97
CA ASN A 192 -1.80 10.58 1.21
C ASN A 192 -2.28 11.18 -0.13
N LYS A 193 -3.40 10.69 -0.68
CA LYS A 193 -3.92 11.16 -1.98
C LYS A 193 -3.95 12.69 -2.01
N GLU A 194 -4.27 13.28 -0.86
CA GLU A 194 -4.25 14.71 -0.56
C GLU A 194 -2.86 15.34 -0.75
N TYR A 195 -1.79 14.68 -0.34
CA TYR A 195 -0.40 15.11 -0.56
C TYR A 195 -0.01 15.06 -2.05
N ILE A 196 -0.30 13.98 -2.80
CA ILE A 196 -0.07 13.97 -4.26
C ILE A 196 -0.83 15.11 -4.93
N LEU A 197 -2.10 15.28 -4.55
CA LEU A 197 -2.98 16.29 -5.10
C LEU A 197 -2.45 17.71 -4.84
N GLU A 198 -1.89 17.96 -3.66
CA GLU A 198 -1.24 19.22 -3.32
C GLU A 198 -0.05 19.50 -4.22
N TYR A 199 0.87 18.54 -4.37
CA TYR A 199 2.02 18.68 -5.27
C TYR A 199 1.61 18.96 -6.72
N PHE A 200 0.65 18.20 -7.25
CA PHE A 200 0.15 18.45 -8.61
C PHE A 200 -0.46 19.85 -8.78
N ARG A 201 -1.16 20.37 -7.76
CA ARG A 201 -1.70 21.74 -7.79
C ARG A 201 -0.59 22.80 -7.74
N GLU A 202 0.45 22.60 -6.94
CA GLU A 202 1.59 23.51 -6.89
C GLU A 202 2.30 23.60 -8.25
N LEU A 203 2.49 22.45 -8.91
CA LEU A 203 3.07 22.38 -10.24
C LEU A 203 2.20 23.02 -11.30
N GLU A 204 0.90 22.76 -11.28
CA GLU A 204 -0.04 23.36 -12.23
C GLU A 204 0.05 24.90 -12.15
N LYS A 205 0.07 25.45 -10.94
CA LYS A 205 0.25 26.90 -10.71
C LYS A 205 1.62 27.39 -11.18
N ALA A 206 2.69 26.64 -10.90
CA ALA A 206 4.04 27.00 -11.33
C ALA A 206 4.16 27.02 -12.86
N PHE A 207 3.57 26.05 -13.56
CA PHE A 207 3.53 26.01 -15.03
C PHE A 207 2.68 27.12 -15.61
N ASP A 208 1.53 27.43 -15.01
CA ASP A 208 0.71 28.58 -15.46
C ASP A 208 1.50 29.90 -15.40
N GLN A 209 2.21 30.14 -14.31
CA GLN A 209 3.03 31.33 -14.16
C GLN A 209 4.20 31.35 -15.16
N LEU A 210 4.90 30.23 -15.31
CA LEU A 210 6.04 30.12 -16.23
C LEU A 210 5.62 30.33 -17.69
N ILE A 211 4.49 29.76 -18.13
CA ILE A 211 3.95 29.96 -19.48
C ILE A 211 3.63 31.45 -19.71
N LYS A 212 3.01 32.12 -18.74
CA LYS A 212 2.73 33.57 -18.82
C LYS A 212 4.01 34.39 -18.95
N ASP A 213 5.04 34.03 -18.19
CA ASP A 213 6.33 34.71 -18.21
C ASP A 213 7.07 34.49 -19.55
N MET A 214 7.10 33.26 -20.07
CA MET A 214 7.68 32.93 -21.38
C MET A 214 7.01 33.69 -22.54
N ARG A 215 5.68 33.83 -22.51
CA ARG A 215 4.93 34.61 -23.52
C ARG A 215 5.24 36.11 -23.48
N LYS A 216 5.63 36.64 -22.32
CA LYS A 216 5.98 38.05 -22.15
C LYS A 216 7.44 38.34 -22.47
N ASN A 217 8.33 37.36 -22.27
CA ASN A 217 9.76 37.55 -22.41
C ASN A 217 10.44 36.28 -22.95
N SER A 218 10.85 36.32 -24.22
CA SER A 218 11.56 35.22 -24.90
C SER A 218 12.90 34.88 -24.25
N TYR A 219 13.53 35.81 -23.51
CA TYR A 219 14.74 35.50 -22.74
C TYR A 219 14.52 34.38 -21.72
N ILE A 220 13.31 34.28 -21.15
CA ILE A 220 12.97 33.23 -20.19
C ILE A 220 12.94 31.85 -20.87
N ILE A 221 12.52 31.79 -22.13
CA ILE A 221 12.52 30.54 -22.92
C ILE A 221 13.95 30.06 -23.12
N LYS A 222 14.86 30.97 -23.51
CA LYS A 222 16.28 30.69 -23.63
C LYS A 222 16.88 30.21 -22.30
N GLU A 223 16.55 30.87 -21.20
CA GLU A 223 17.01 30.49 -19.86
C GLU A 223 16.52 29.10 -19.44
N VAL A 224 15.24 28.79 -19.68
CA VAL A 224 14.66 27.46 -19.44
C VAL A 224 15.37 26.42 -20.29
N ARG A 225 15.49 26.65 -21.61
CA ARG A 225 16.15 25.75 -22.56
C ARG A 225 17.59 25.42 -22.16
N GLU A 226 18.37 26.45 -21.83
CA GLU A 226 19.78 26.31 -21.46
C GLU A 226 19.94 25.59 -20.11
N ASN A 227 19.16 25.96 -19.09
CA ASN A 227 19.31 25.37 -17.75
C ASN A 227 18.76 23.95 -17.66
N PHE A 228 17.67 23.59 -18.34
CA PHE A 228 17.17 22.20 -18.37
C PHE A 228 18.16 21.25 -19.02
N SER A 229 18.92 21.71 -20.03
CA SER A 229 19.92 20.88 -20.73
C SER A 229 21.22 20.69 -19.94
N GLN A 230 21.52 21.58 -18.99
CA GLN A 230 22.79 21.60 -18.23
C GLN A 230 22.64 21.13 -16.78
N PHE A 231 21.44 20.81 -16.31
CA PHE A 231 21.13 20.59 -14.89
C PHE A 231 21.84 19.40 -14.22
N LYS A 232 22.29 18.39 -14.98
CA LYS A 232 23.16 17.32 -14.42
C LYS A 232 24.57 17.82 -14.04
N SER A 233 24.94 19.01 -14.48
CA SER A 233 26.17 19.69 -14.08
C SER A 233 25.80 20.86 -13.18
N SER A 234 26.53 21.04 -12.08
CA SER A 234 26.28 21.96 -10.96
C SER A 234 26.30 23.46 -11.31
N ALA A 235 26.10 23.83 -12.57
CA ALA A 235 26.46 25.10 -13.17
C ALA A 235 25.26 25.93 -13.67
N SER A 236 24.16 26.02 -12.92
CA SER A 236 23.12 27.03 -13.24
C SER A 236 23.46 28.39 -12.61
N LYS A 237 23.65 29.45 -13.41
CA LYS A 237 23.98 30.82 -12.94
C LYS A 237 22.76 31.71 -12.61
N SER A 238 21.51 31.21 -12.72
CA SER A 238 20.29 32.01 -12.46
C SER A 238 19.49 31.53 -11.24
N SER A 239 18.92 32.47 -10.45
CA SER A 239 18.09 32.17 -9.29
C SER A 239 16.64 31.80 -9.61
N ARG A 240 16.08 32.24 -10.76
CA ARG A 240 14.65 32.08 -11.10
C ARG A 240 14.34 30.76 -11.81
N ALA A 241 15.09 30.39 -12.84
CA ALA A 241 14.99 29.06 -13.47
C ALA A 241 15.28 27.93 -12.47
N ARG A 242 16.17 28.16 -11.50
CA ARG A 242 16.51 27.19 -10.44
C ARG A 242 15.30 26.83 -9.56
N THR A 243 14.40 27.78 -9.27
CA THR A 243 13.18 27.51 -8.51
C THR A 243 12.24 26.57 -9.26
N TYR A 244 12.02 26.80 -10.56
CA TYR A 244 11.13 25.95 -11.38
C TYR A 244 11.71 24.55 -11.61
N LEU A 245 13.01 24.46 -11.86
CA LEU A 245 13.74 23.19 -11.96
C LEU A 245 13.66 22.39 -10.66
N LYS A 246 13.81 23.05 -9.52
CA LYS A 246 13.70 22.41 -8.20
C LYS A 246 12.30 21.84 -7.95
N ILE A 247 11.24 22.51 -8.40
CA ILE A 247 9.85 22.01 -8.28
C ILE A 247 9.66 20.75 -9.15
N ILE A 248 10.18 20.74 -10.38
CA ILE A 248 10.09 19.57 -11.28
C ILE A 248 10.90 18.38 -10.75
N GLU A 249 12.11 18.61 -10.25
CA GLU A 249 12.96 17.55 -9.68
C GLU A 249 12.38 17.00 -8.38
N ASN A 250 11.85 17.86 -7.51
CA ASN A 250 11.13 17.41 -6.32
C ASN A 250 9.94 16.54 -6.72
N LEU A 251 9.19 16.92 -7.75
CA LEU A 251 8.09 16.07 -8.24
C LEU A 251 8.62 14.74 -8.79
N LYS A 252 9.65 14.78 -9.62
CA LYS A 252 10.23 13.57 -10.22
C LYS A 252 10.76 12.63 -9.14
N ALA A 253 11.46 13.15 -8.14
CA ALA A 253 11.94 12.40 -6.99
C ALA A 253 10.78 11.82 -6.18
N LEU A 254 9.73 12.60 -5.89
CA LEU A 254 8.55 12.11 -5.18
C LEU A 254 7.83 11.02 -5.96
N ILE A 255 7.59 11.22 -7.25
CA ILE A 255 6.96 10.22 -8.12
C ILE A 255 7.80 8.95 -8.16
N ARG A 256 9.12 9.07 -8.34
CA ARG A 256 10.03 7.92 -8.39
C ARG A 256 10.11 7.19 -7.07
N ILE A 257 10.17 7.86 -5.92
CA ILE A 257 10.11 7.18 -4.62
C ILE A 257 8.83 6.35 -4.51
N ASN A 258 7.67 6.92 -4.87
CA ASN A 258 6.39 6.21 -4.78
C ASN A 258 6.25 5.08 -5.83
N ILE A 259 6.83 5.25 -7.02
CA ILE A 259 6.87 4.23 -8.09
C ILE A 259 7.87 3.11 -7.77
N ASP A 260 9.03 3.45 -7.21
CA ASP A 260 10.10 2.51 -6.90
C ASP A 260 9.72 1.67 -5.68
N ASP A 261 9.15 2.28 -4.62
CA ASP A 261 8.54 1.56 -3.49
C ASP A 261 7.46 0.59 -3.98
N PHE A 262 6.76 0.97 -5.05
CA PHE A 262 5.73 0.15 -5.67
C PHE A 262 6.25 -0.91 -6.64
N TYR A 263 7.35 -0.67 -7.35
CA TYR A 263 7.96 -1.68 -8.22
C TYR A 263 8.80 -2.69 -7.44
N ILE A 264 9.41 -2.27 -6.33
CA ILE A 264 9.89 -3.18 -5.28
C ILE A 264 8.73 -4.06 -4.80
N PHE A 265 7.53 -3.49 -4.66
CA PHE A 265 6.32 -4.21 -4.26
C PHE A 265 5.71 -5.10 -5.36
N LEU A 266 5.69 -4.67 -6.63
CA LEU A 266 5.03 -5.39 -7.72
C LEU A 266 5.92 -6.37 -8.47
N GLY A 267 7.24 -6.16 -8.48
CA GLY A 267 8.15 -6.83 -9.41
C GLY A 267 7.80 -6.55 -10.88
N ARG A 268 8.60 -5.74 -11.59
CA ARG A 268 8.55 -5.71 -13.06
C ARG A 268 9.98 -5.78 -13.61
N LYS A 269 10.32 -6.54 -14.67
CA LYS A 269 9.47 -7.30 -15.60
C LYS A 269 10.20 -8.51 -16.25
N GLU A 270 11.44 -8.84 -15.87
CA GLU A 270 12.27 -9.77 -16.66
C GLU A 270 12.83 -11.01 -15.94
N SER A 271 12.68 -11.18 -14.62
CA SER A 271 13.31 -12.33 -13.94
C SER A 271 12.66 -12.63 -12.58
N LEU A 272 11.45 -13.21 -12.61
CA LEU A 272 10.65 -13.53 -11.43
C LEU A 272 11.22 -14.66 -10.52
N SER A 273 12.54 -14.96 -10.52
CA SER A 273 13.04 -16.16 -9.83
C SER A 273 14.37 -16.07 -9.06
N LYS A 274 15.01 -14.89 -8.88
CA LYS A 274 16.23 -14.84 -8.06
C LYS A 274 16.46 -13.53 -7.29
N GLU A 275 16.24 -12.38 -7.92
CA GLU A 275 16.50 -11.06 -7.32
C GLU A 275 15.43 -10.65 -6.29
N ILE A 276 14.21 -11.17 -6.46
CA ILE A 276 13.06 -11.01 -5.57
C ILE A 276 13.37 -11.55 -4.16
N SER A 277 13.98 -12.73 -4.06
CA SER A 277 14.39 -13.31 -2.77
C SER A 277 15.48 -12.50 -2.07
N THR A 278 16.31 -11.79 -2.84
CA THR A 278 17.45 -11.02 -2.32
C THR A 278 17.06 -9.61 -1.88
N ALA A 279 16.15 -8.92 -2.59
CA ALA A 279 15.76 -7.54 -2.29
C ALA A 279 14.79 -7.42 -1.09
N MET A 280 13.91 -8.41 -0.89
CA MET A 280 12.90 -8.40 0.16
C MET A 280 13.20 -9.33 1.34
N ASN A 281 14.35 -10.03 1.32
CA ASN A 281 14.69 -11.09 2.28
C ASN A 281 13.54 -12.13 2.44
N ILE A 282 12.98 -12.54 1.30
CA ILE A 282 11.76 -13.35 1.19
C ILE A 282 12.04 -14.74 1.73
N GLN A 283 11.30 -15.09 2.78
CA GLN A 283 11.29 -16.41 3.36
C GLN A 283 10.28 -17.29 2.62
N GLU A 284 10.35 -18.60 2.80
CA GLU A 284 9.47 -19.53 2.08
C GLU A 284 7.97 -19.23 2.32
N GLN A 285 7.63 -18.75 3.52
CA GLN A 285 6.28 -18.32 3.86
C GLN A 285 5.77 -17.12 3.05
N ASP A 286 6.65 -16.24 2.59
CA ASP A 286 6.29 -15.09 1.77
C ASP A 286 5.96 -15.50 0.33
N LYS A 287 6.57 -16.59 -0.18
CA LYS A 287 6.27 -17.13 -1.51
C LYS A 287 4.85 -17.68 -1.59
N VAL A 288 4.41 -18.40 -0.55
CA VAL A 288 3.03 -18.93 -0.47
C VAL A 288 2.01 -17.78 -0.54
N ILE A 289 2.25 -16.70 0.21
CA ILE A 289 1.39 -15.51 0.19
C ILE A 289 1.35 -14.87 -1.20
N LEU A 290 2.50 -14.74 -1.86
CA LEU A 290 2.60 -14.19 -3.20
C LEU A 290 1.85 -15.05 -4.24
N ASP A 291 1.97 -16.38 -4.16
CA ASP A 291 1.26 -17.30 -5.04
C ASP A 291 -0.26 -17.17 -4.88
N GLU A 292 -0.74 -17.07 -3.64
CA GLU A 292 -2.16 -16.87 -3.35
C GLU A 292 -2.68 -15.49 -3.78
N LEU A 293 -1.86 -14.44 -3.69
CA LEU A 293 -2.20 -13.08 -4.12
C LEU A 293 -2.01 -12.84 -5.61
N SER A 294 -1.31 -13.72 -6.33
CA SER A 294 -0.98 -13.58 -7.74
C SER A 294 -2.19 -13.21 -8.63
N PRO A 295 -3.38 -13.83 -8.49
CA PRO A 295 -4.56 -13.44 -9.26
C PRO A 295 -5.01 -11.99 -9.02
N ILE A 296 -4.91 -11.51 -7.78
CA ILE A 296 -5.28 -10.14 -7.40
C ILE A 296 -4.25 -9.15 -7.94
N ILE A 297 -2.96 -9.46 -7.82
CA ILE A 297 -1.87 -8.65 -8.38
C ILE A 297 -2.00 -8.56 -9.91
N LYS A 298 -2.34 -9.66 -10.58
CA LYS A 298 -2.59 -9.67 -12.03
C LYS A 298 -3.74 -8.73 -12.41
N ARG A 299 -4.88 -8.82 -11.72
CA ARG A 299 -6.04 -7.94 -11.94
C ARG A 299 -5.68 -6.47 -11.68
N PHE A 300 -4.89 -6.20 -10.65
CA PHE A 300 -4.38 -4.85 -10.37
C PHE A 300 -3.58 -4.33 -11.58
N ILE A 301 -2.65 -5.13 -12.09
CA ILE A 301 -1.79 -4.77 -13.22
C ILE A 301 -2.61 -4.49 -14.48
N GLU A 302 -3.60 -5.33 -14.76
CA GLU A 302 -4.53 -5.16 -15.89
C GLU A 302 -5.29 -3.83 -15.77
N GLU A 303 -5.83 -3.54 -14.59
CA GLU A 303 -6.61 -2.33 -14.36
C GLU A 303 -5.76 -1.06 -14.42
N LYS A 304 -4.56 -1.11 -13.84
CA LYS A 304 -3.56 -0.04 -13.97
C LYS A 304 -3.22 0.21 -15.43
N ASN A 305 -2.94 -0.85 -16.19
CA ASN A 305 -2.58 -0.74 -17.61
C ASN A 305 -3.74 -0.15 -18.45
N ARG A 306 -5.00 -0.45 -18.11
CA ARG A 306 -6.17 0.18 -18.73
C ARG A 306 -6.18 1.70 -18.53
N TYR A 307 -5.89 2.17 -17.32
CA TYR A 307 -5.77 3.60 -17.05
C TYR A 307 -4.57 4.25 -17.75
N LEU A 308 -3.42 3.56 -17.82
CA LEU A 308 -2.26 4.04 -18.59
C LEU A 308 -2.60 4.24 -20.06
N GLN A 309 -3.32 3.29 -20.68
CA GLN A 309 -3.77 3.43 -22.07
C GLN A 309 -4.71 4.63 -22.25
N LYS A 310 -5.62 4.86 -21.30
CA LYS A 310 -6.49 6.04 -21.31
C LYS A 310 -5.67 7.34 -21.27
N TYR A 311 -4.71 7.46 -20.36
CA TYR A 311 -3.87 8.66 -20.26
C TYR A 311 -2.99 8.85 -21.50
N ASN A 312 -2.40 7.77 -22.03
CA ASN A 312 -1.63 7.81 -23.26
C ASN A 312 -2.46 8.28 -24.46
N LYS A 313 -3.75 7.91 -24.52
CA LYS A 313 -4.65 8.38 -25.57
C LYS A 313 -4.86 9.89 -25.48
N ILE A 314 -5.20 10.40 -24.28
CA ILE A 314 -5.37 11.85 -24.04
C ILE A 314 -4.07 12.60 -24.37
N PHE A 315 -2.94 12.08 -23.93
CA PHE A 315 -1.64 12.69 -24.21
C PHE A 315 -1.35 12.80 -25.71
N LYS A 316 -1.65 11.77 -26.50
CA LYS A 316 -1.49 11.78 -27.97
C LYS A 316 -2.46 12.72 -28.69
N GLU A 317 -3.61 13.05 -28.08
CA GLU A 317 -4.58 13.98 -28.68
C GLU A 317 -4.17 15.45 -28.45
N VAL A 318 -3.42 15.71 -27.38
CA VAL A 318 -3.02 17.07 -26.97
C VAL A 318 -1.59 17.41 -27.39
N ARG A 319 -0.74 16.39 -27.59
CA ARG A 319 0.61 16.48 -28.17
C ARG A 319 0.55 16.43 -29.69
#